data_AF-A0AAD4Y6P8-F1
#
_entry.id   AF-A0AAD4Y6P8-F1
#
_cell.length_a   1.000
_cell.length_b   1.000
_cell.length_c   1.000
_cell.angle_alpha   90.00
_cell.angle_beta   90.00
_cell.angle_gamma   90.00
#
_symmetry.space_group_name_H-M   'P 1'
#
loop_
_entity.id
_entity.type
_entity.pdbx_description
1 polymer ?
#
loop_
_entity_poly.entity_id
_entity_poly.type
_entity_poly.pdbx_seq_one_letter_code
_entity_poly.pdbx_strand_id
1 'polypeptide(L)' 'MKQHVYKRKSHDIYIINLKRTLQKLLLAAHAIVVIESPVDISVISSENTGLRAVLKFAAATGAIPIAGCFTLGTFANQI' A
#
# COMPACT_ATOMS: atom_id res chain seq x y z
N MET A 1 -11.90 -9.30 5.92
CA MET A 1 -10.88 -9.30 7.00
C MET A 1 -10.88 -10.55 7.88
N LYS A 2 -12.03 -11.14 8.25
CA LYS A 2 -12.09 -12.32 9.15
C LYS A 2 -11.16 -13.50 8.75
N GLN A 3 -10.99 -13.76 7.46
CA GLN A 3 -10.09 -14.80 6.93
C GLN A 3 -8.58 -14.57 7.18
N HIS A 4 -8.19 -13.37 7.60
CA HIS A 4 -6.79 -12.99 7.91
C HIS A 4 -6.53 -13.04 9.42
N VAL A 5 -7.57 -13.22 10.22
CA VAL A 5 -7.45 -13.35 11.67
C VAL A 5 -6.96 -14.77 11.97
N TYR A 6 -5.86 -14.86 12.69
CA TYR A 6 -5.37 -16.11 13.24
C TYR A 6 -6.08 -16.46 14.54
N LYS A 7 -6.15 -15.50 15.48
CA LYS A 7 -6.79 -15.67 16.79
C LYS A 7 -7.31 -14.33 17.31
N ARG A 8 -8.36 -14.37 18.14
CA ARG A 8 -8.83 -13.22 18.93
C ARG A 8 -8.32 -13.36 20.37
N LYS A 9 -7.70 -12.31 20.90
CA LYS A 9 -7.33 -12.20 22.32
C LYS A 9 -8.48 -11.57 23.11
N SER A 10 -8.33 -11.49 24.44
CA SER A 10 -9.19 -10.67 25.27
C SER A 10 -9.17 -9.21 24.78
N HIS A 11 -10.23 -8.45 25.10
CA HIS A 11 -10.35 -7.02 24.77
C HIS A 11 -10.39 -6.74 23.26
N ASP A 12 -10.96 -7.65 22.47
CA ASP A 12 -11.24 -7.46 21.04
C ASP A 12 -10.01 -7.19 20.16
N ILE A 13 -8.86 -7.67 20.61
CA ILE A 13 -7.62 -7.63 19.83
C ILE A 13 -7.58 -8.81 18.87
N TYR A 14 -7.47 -8.51 17.57
CA TYR A 14 -7.36 -9.51 16.51
C TYR A 14 -5.89 -9.70 16.09
N ILE A 15 -5.39 -10.93 16.21
CA ILE A 15 -4.05 -11.30 15.75
C ILE A 15 -4.13 -11.69 14.28
N ILE A 16 -3.32 -11.05 13.45
CA ILE A 16 -3.25 -11.32 12.00
C ILE A 16 -2.35 -12.53 11.72
N ASN A 17 -2.73 -13.38 10.77
CA ASN A 17 -1.94 -14.52 10.32
C ASN A 17 -0.76 -14.05 9.43
N LEU A 18 0.45 -14.09 9.97
CA LEU A 18 1.66 -13.66 9.25
C LEU A 18 1.98 -14.47 7.99
N LYS A 19 1.72 -15.79 7.98
CA LYS A 19 1.96 -16.62 6.78
C LYS A 19 1.08 -16.16 5.62
N ARG A 20 -0.21 -15.87 5.89
CA ARG A 20 -1.13 -15.33 4.88
C ARG A 20 -0.75 -13.91 4.47
N THR A 21 -0.28 -13.08 5.40
CA THR A 21 0.21 -11.73 5.08
C THR A 21 1.41 -11.78 4.14
N LEU A 22 2.39 -12.65 4.39
CA LEU A 22 3.55 -12.81 3.52
C LEU A 22 3.16 -13.26 2.10
N GLN A 23 2.24 -14.22 1.98
CA GLN A 23 1.71 -14.65 0.69
C GLN A 23 1.06 -13.49 -0.08
N LYS A 24 0.30 -12.64 0.61
CA LYS A 24 -0.32 -11.45 0.00
C LYS A 24 0.70 -10.40 -0.39
N LEU A 25 1.74 -10.19 0.42
CA LEU A 25 2.82 -9.26 0.09
C LEU A 25 3.56 -9.71 -1.18
N LEU A 26 3.88 -11.00 -1.29
CA LEU A 26 4.51 -11.55 -2.49
C LEU A 26 3.61 -11.41 -3.73
N LEU A 27 2.32 -11.70 -3.59
CA LEU A 27 1.37 -11.53 -4.69
C LEU A 27 1.25 -10.07 -5.14
N ALA A 28 1.20 -9.13 -4.19
CA ALA A 28 1.18 -7.70 -4.50
C ALA A 28 2.48 -7.25 -5.20
N ALA A 29 3.65 -7.72 -4.74
CA ALA A 29 4.92 -7.43 -5.38
C ALA A 29 4.95 -7.93 -6.83
N HIS A 30 4.47 -9.15 -7.10
CA HIS A 30 4.35 -9.65 -8.46
C HIS A 30 3.40 -8.82 -9.32
N ALA A 31 2.24 -8.42 -8.79
CA ALA A 31 1.29 -7.58 -9.53
C ALA A 31 1.88 -6.21 -9.91
N ILE A 32 2.72 -5.64 -9.04
CA ILE A 32 3.42 -4.37 -9.28
C ILE A 32 4.51 -4.55 -10.35
N VAL A 33 5.32 -5.61 -10.25
CA VAL A 33 6.47 -5.85 -11.16
C VAL A 33 6.03 -6.16 -12.60
N VAL A 34 4.81 -6.67 -12.80
CA VAL A 34 4.27 -6.93 -14.15
C VAL A 34 4.02 -5.63 -14.94
N ILE A 35 3.89 -4.49 -14.28
CA ILE A 35 3.70 -3.19 -14.94
C ILE A 35 5.05 -2.71 -15.50
N GLU A 36 5.13 -2.51 -16.81
CA GLU A 36 6.38 -2.21 -17.52
C GLU A 36 6.97 -0.84 -17.13
N SER A 37 6.11 0.18 -17.02
CA SER A 37 6.50 1.54 -16.67
C SER A 37 6.23 1.81 -15.19
N PRO A 38 7.27 2.13 -14.39
CA PRO A 38 7.07 2.45 -12.98
C PRO A 38 6.30 3.76 -12.77
N VAL A 39 6.28 4.66 -13.77
CA VAL A 39 5.57 5.95 -13.72
C VAL A 39 4.04 5.74 -13.71
N ASP A 40 3.55 4.62 -14.21
CA ASP A 40 2.13 4.27 -14.20
C ASP A 40 1.66 3.81 -12.80
N ILE A 41 2.58 3.72 -11.84
CA ILE A 41 2.33 3.27 -10.48
C ILE A 41 2.32 4.49 -9.56
N SER A 42 1.22 4.68 -8.84
CA SER A 42 1.10 5.73 -7.83
C SER A 42 1.05 5.13 -6.42
N VAL A 43 1.76 5.75 -5.47
CA VAL A 43 1.87 5.29 -4.09
C VAL A 43 1.39 6.39 -3.16
N ILE A 44 0.40 6.10 -2.31
CA ILE A 44 -0.41 7.13 -1.64
C ILE A 44 -0.45 6.88 -0.13
N SER A 45 -0.27 7.94 0.65
CA SER A 45 -0.62 7.95 2.07
C SER A 45 -0.96 9.36 2.54
N SER A 46 -2.08 9.48 3.26
CA SER A 46 -2.48 10.71 3.95
C SER A 46 -2.05 10.74 5.42
N GLU A 47 -1.61 9.60 5.97
CA GLU A 47 -1.25 9.48 7.37
C GLU A 47 0.21 9.90 7.60
N ASN A 48 0.47 10.65 8.67
CA ASN A 48 1.80 11.14 9.03
C ASN A 48 2.86 10.02 9.13
N THR A 49 2.48 8.84 9.62
CA THR A 49 3.37 7.68 9.75
C THR A 49 3.76 7.09 8.38
N GLY A 50 2.88 7.21 7.38
CA GLY A 50 3.05 6.66 6.05
C GLY A 50 3.79 7.57 5.06
N LEU A 51 3.84 8.89 5.32
CA LEU A 51 4.46 9.87 4.40
C LEU A 51 5.89 9.48 4.00
N ARG A 52 6.73 9.16 5.00
CA ARG A 52 8.12 8.79 4.74
C ARG A 52 8.26 7.45 4.04
N ALA A 53 7.35 6.52 4.28
CA ALA A 53 7.35 5.22 3.63
C ALA A 53 7.02 5.36 2.13
N VAL A 54 6.04 6.19 1.79
CA VAL A 54 5.67 6.50 0.39
C VAL A 54 6.85 7.10 -0.36
N LEU A 55 7.49 8.13 0.20
CA LEU A 55 8.63 8.80 -0.45
C LEU A 55 9.81 7.84 -0.68
N LYS A 56 10.13 6.99 0.31
CA LYS A 56 11.20 6.00 0.17
C LYS A 56 10.88 4.91 -0.83
N PHE A 57 9.63 4.45 -0.85
CA PHE A 57 9.20 3.42 -1.80
C PHE A 57 9.27 3.95 -3.23
N ALA A 58 8.72 5.14 -3.48
CA ALA A 58 8.80 5.82 -4.77
C ALA A 58 10.25 6.02 -5.23
N ALA A 59 11.15 6.45 -4.34
CA ALA A 59 12.57 6.61 -4.66
C ALA A 59 13.26 5.28 -5.05
N ALA A 60 12.81 4.15 -4.49
CA ALA A 60 13.37 2.84 -4.79
C ALA A 60 12.80 2.20 -6.07
N THR A 61 11.54 2.48 -6.41
CA THR A 61 10.85 1.85 -7.55
C THR A 61 10.69 2.75 -8.76
N GLY A 62 10.84 4.06 -8.62
CA GLY A 62 10.52 5.05 -9.66
C GLY A 62 9.03 5.38 -9.76
N ALA A 63 8.20 4.88 -8.85
CA ALA A 63 6.76 5.17 -8.78
C ALA A 63 6.48 6.64 -8.40
N ILE A 64 5.31 7.15 -8.76
CA ILE A 64 4.89 8.52 -8.41
C ILE A 64 4.42 8.56 -6.94
N PRO A 65 5.07 9.34 -6.06
CA PRO A 65 4.64 9.47 -4.67
C PRO A 65 3.54 10.53 -4.53
N ILE A 66 2.49 10.19 -3.79
CA ILE A 66 1.49 11.14 -3.28
C ILE A 66 1.50 11.07 -1.76
N ALA A 67 2.33 11.93 -1.15
CA ALA A 67 2.47 12.03 0.29
C ALA A 67 1.66 13.23 0.81
N GLY A 68 0.66 12.95 1.65
CA GLY A 68 -0.17 13.97 2.30
C GLY A 68 -1.58 14.02 1.73
N CYS A 69 -2.11 15.24 1.58
CA CYS A 69 -3.47 15.43 1.10
C CYS A 69 -3.60 14.94 -0.36
N PHE A 70 -4.44 13.92 -0.58
CA PHE A 70 -4.82 13.48 -1.91
C PHE A 70 -5.82 14.47 -2.50
N THR A 71 -5.43 15.19 -3.56
CA THR A 71 -6.30 16.19 -4.18
C THR A 71 -7.45 15.51 -4.91
N LEU A 72 -8.69 15.97 -4.66
CA LEU A 72 -9.84 15.44 -5.37
C LEU A 72 -9.69 15.76 -6.87
N GLY A 73 -9.78 14.72 -7.69
CA GLY A 73 -9.60 14.83 -9.14
C GLY A 73 -8.21 14.43 -9.66
N THR A 74 -7.22 14.08 -8.81
CA THR A 74 -5.87 13.68 -9.29
C THR A 74 -5.92 12.58 -10.37
N PHE A 75 -6.85 11.64 -10.27
CA PHE A 75 -6.98 10.53 -11.25
C PHE A 75 -8.13 10.71 -12.26
N ALA A 76 -8.97 11.73 -12.11
CA ALA A 76 -10.22 11.84 -12.88
C ALA A 76 -10.33 13.15 -13.67
N ASN A 77 -9.62 14.20 -13.26
CA ASN A 77 -9.64 15.48 -13.94
C ASN A 77 -8.48 15.56 -14.93
N GLN A 78 -8.80 15.78 -16.21
CA GLN A 78 -7.82 15.92 -17.31
C GLN A 78 -7.48 17.38 -17.62
N ILE A 79 -8.13 18.34 -16.94
CA ILE A 79 -8.02 19.79 -17.15
C ILE A 79 -6.92 20.36 -16.25
#